data_AF-A0A3S4WV82-F1
#
_entry.id   AF-A0A3S4WV82-F1
#
_cell.length_a   1.000
_cell.length_b   1.000
_cell.length_c   1.000
_cell.angle_alpha   90.00
_cell.angle_beta   90.00
_cell.angle_gamma   90.00
#
_symmetry.space_group_name_H-M   'P 1'
#
loop_
_entity.id
_entity.type
_entity.pdbx_description
1 polymer ?
#
loop_
_entity_poly.entity_id
_entity_poly.type
_entity_poly.pdbx_seq_one_letter_code
_entity_poly.pdbx_strand_id
1 'polypeptide(L)'
;MTTFNKILNPMYSAIAAYSKQEDGSINAKYVLGTGEDSDGSVTNFTPIISDYKWIDAAAAKELMSKPLTKEDIGKTTEQIEFARIYAYLKENGQIVI
;
A
#
# COMPACT_ATOMS: atom_id res chain seq x y z
N MET A 1 13.65 25.16 -16.57
CA MET A 1 14.22 23.82 -16.81
C MET A 1 14.38 23.17 -15.45
N THR A 2 13.81 21.99 -15.23
CA THR A 2 13.87 21.33 -13.91
C THR A 2 15.18 20.56 -13.77
N THR A 3 15.88 20.74 -12.67
CA THR A 3 17.07 19.96 -12.32
C THR A 3 16.64 18.77 -11.47
N PHE A 4 16.96 17.55 -11.90
CA PHE A 4 16.66 16.33 -11.17
C PHE A 4 17.91 15.83 -10.44
N ASN A 5 17.76 15.42 -9.18
CA ASN A 5 18.81 14.77 -8.41
C ASN A 5 18.54 13.27 -8.35
N LYS A 6 19.57 12.46 -8.59
CA LYS A 6 19.46 10.99 -8.53
C LYS A 6 19.48 10.53 -7.08
N ILE A 7 18.50 9.72 -6.68
CA ILE A 7 18.53 8.95 -5.44
C ILE A 7 19.20 7.61 -5.74
N LEU A 8 20.24 7.25 -4.97
CA LEU A 8 20.98 6.00 -5.15
C LEU A 8 20.47 4.86 -4.26
N ASN A 9 19.78 5.21 -3.17
CA ASN A 9 19.19 4.25 -2.25
C ASN A 9 17.96 3.58 -2.89
N PRO A 10 17.72 2.28 -2.63
CA PRO A 10 16.49 1.61 -3.01
C PRO A 10 15.26 2.31 -2.44
N MET A 11 14.21 2.40 -3.25
CA MET A 11 12.93 2.99 -2.88
C MET A 11 11.92 1.88 -2.62
N TYR A 12 11.19 2.00 -1.52
CA TYR A 12 10.16 1.06 -1.10
C TYR A 12 8.84 1.79 -0.89
N SER A 13 7.74 1.08 -1.09
CA SER A 13 6.42 1.63 -0.81
C SER A 13 5.50 0.62 -0.16
N ALA A 14 4.56 1.12 0.64
CA ALA A 14 3.65 0.30 1.41
C ALA A 14 2.35 1.05 1.70
N ILE A 15 1.31 0.31 2.11
CA ILE A 15 0.20 0.87 2.86
C ILE A 15 0.60 0.82 4.33
N ALA A 16 0.82 1.98 4.95
CA ALA A 16 1.25 2.07 6.34
C ALA A 16 0.09 1.93 7.34
N ALA A 17 -1.11 2.33 6.92
CA ALA A 17 -2.33 2.21 7.69
C ALA A 17 -3.53 2.34 6.74
N TYR A 18 -4.69 1.83 7.15
CA TYR A 18 -5.96 2.21 6.53
C TYR A 18 -7.04 2.34 7.60
N SER A 19 -8.10 3.05 7.26
CA SER A 19 -9.30 3.17 8.11
C SER A 19 -10.53 2.98 7.25
N LYS A 20 -11.50 2.23 7.76
CA LYS A 20 -12.82 2.08 7.17
C LYS A 20 -13.74 3.14 7.74
N GLN A 21 -14.42 3.88 6.88
CA GLN A 21 -15.35 4.93 7.29
C GLN A 21 -16.74 4.34 7.55
N GLU A 22 -17.64 5.15 8.11
CA GLU A 22 -19.01 4.74 8.44
C GLU A 22 -19.81 4.26 7.22
N ASP A 23 -19.60 4.87 6.06
CA ASP A 23 -20.22 4.48 4.79
C ASP A 23 -19.61 3.21 4.17
N GLY A 24 -18.54 2.67 4.77
CA GLY A 24 -17.81 1.50 4.30
C GLY A 24 -16.68 1.79 3.31
N SER A 25 -16.46 3.05 2.94
CA SER A 25 -15.28 3.48 2.18
C SER A 25 -13.98 3.27 2.97
N ILE A 26 -12.85 3.28 2.26
CA ILE A 26 -11.53 3.11 2.87
C ILE A 26 -10.66 4.33 2.57
N ASN A 27 -10.01 4.83 3.62
CA ASN A 27 -8.92 5.79 3.51
C ASN A 27 -7.61 5.08 3.87
N ALA A 28 -6.70 4.94 2.89
CA ALA A 28 -5.44 4.23 3.02
C ALA A 28 -4.25 5.18 2.96
N LYS A 29 -3.37 5.10 3.96
CA LYS A 29 -2.12 5.87 3.99
C LYS A 29 -1.05 5.13 3.18
N TYR A 30 -0.82 5.58 1.96
CA TYR A 30 0.29 5.12 1.13
C TYR A 30 1.57 5.87 1.50
N VAL A 31 2.68 5.15 1.61
CA VAL A 31 3.99 5.73 1.91
C VAL A 31 5.02 5.28 0.88
N LEU A 32 5.89 6.21 0.49
CA LEU A 32 7.04 5.98 -0.38
C LEU A 32 8.28 6.49 0.36
N GLY A 33 9.32 5.68 0.45
CA GLY A 33 10.50 6.02 1.24
C GLY A 33 11.70 5.14 0.93
N THR A 34 12.74 5.29 1.75
CA THR A 34 13.94 4.45 1.70
C THR A 34 14.01 3.55 2.92
N GLY A 35 14.72 2.44 2.83
CA GLY A 35 14.98 1.54 3.95
C GLY A 35 16.22 0.69 3.70
N GLU A 36 16.56 -0.14 4.67
CA GLU A 36 17.66 -1.09 4.59
C GLU A 36 17.10 -2.48 4.29
N ASP A 37 17.52 -3.05 3.15
CA ASP A 37 17.18 -4.41 2.77
C ASP A 37 18.08 -5.40 3.51
N SER A 38 17.48 -6.31 4.26
CA SER A 38 18.19 -7.45 4.84
C SER A 38 17.36 -8.71 4.59
N ASP A 39 17.85 -9.59 3.73
CA ASP A 39 17.26 -10.89 3.41
C ASP A 39 15.75 -10.82 3.04
N GLY A 40 15.37 -9.85 2.20
CA GLY A 40 13.99 -9.70 1.72
C GLY A 40 13.04 -9.04 2.71
N SER A 41 13.56 -8.50 3.81
CA SER A 41 12.83 -7.66 4.76
C SER A 41 13.39 -6.25 4.76
N VAL A 42 12.52 -5.26 4.65
CA VAL A 42 12.90 -3.84 4.73
C VAL A 42 12.85 -3.39 6.19
N THR A 43 13.99 -2.93 6.70
CA THR A 43 14.14 -2.36 8.04
C THR A 43 14.49 -0.88 7.96
N ASN A 44 14.41 -0.16 9.09
CA ASN A 44 14.76 1.26 9.17
C ASN A 44 14.06 2.15 8.12
N PHE A 45 12.82 1.78 7.78
CA PHE A 45 12.05 2.48 6.74
C PHE A 45 11.78 3.93 7.15
N THR A 46 12.20 4.86 6.28
CA THR A 46 12.00 6.30 6.45
C THR A 46 11.13 6.81 5.30
N PRO A 47 9.87 7.23 5.58
CA PRO A 47 8.99 7.76 4.55
C PRO A 47 9.50 9.11 4.04
N ILE A 48 9.55 9.27 2.72
CA ILE A 48 9.88 10.52 2.03
C ILE A 48 8.58 11.23 1.64
N ILE A 49 7.58 10.47 1.19
CA ILE A 49 6.24 10.95 0.87
C ILE A 49 5.22 10.06 1.59
N SER A 50 4.17 10.69 2.11
CA SER A 50 2.96 10.02 2.53
C SER A 50 1.76 10.68 1.88
N ASP A 51 0.86 9.88 1.33
CA ASP A 51 -0.36 10.34 0.70
C ASP A 51 -1.53 9.48 1.13
N TYR A 52 -2.72 10.07 1.19
CA TYR A 52 -3.95 9.37 1.55
C TYR A 52 -4.72 9.04 0.28
N LYS A 53 -5.01 7.74 0.10
CA LYS A 53 -5.74 7.22 -1.05
C LYS A 53 -7.13 6.78 -0.63
N TRP A 54 -8.10 7.20 -1.42
CA TRP A 54 -9.51 6.94 -1.17
C TRP A 54 -10.01 5.80 -2.04
N ILE A 55 -10.74 4.88 -1.43
CA ILE A 55 -11.50 3.82 -2.11
C ILE A 55 -12.95 3.98 -1.69
N ASP A 56 -13.85 4.16 -2.66
CA ASP A 56 -15.28 4.29 -2.38
C ASP A 56 -15.87 3.02 -1.76
N ALA A 57 -17.04 3.16 -1.14
CA ALA A 57 -17.67 2.07 -0.41
C ALA A 57 -18.00 0.82 -1.27
N ALA A 58 -18.36 1.00 -2.55
CA ALA A 58 -18.68 -0.11 -3.42
C ALA A 58 -17.41 -0.89 -3.77
N ALA A 59 -16.37 -0.19 -4.20
CA ALA A 59 -15.07 -0.80 -4.50
C ALA A 59 -14.44 -1.44 -3.25
N ALA A 60 -14.52 -0.79 -2.09
CA ALA A 60 -14.03 -1.31 -0.82
C ALA A 60 -14.75 -2.61 -0.43
N LYS A 61 -16.08 -2.66 -0.59
CA LYS A 61 -16.87 -3.87 -0.32
C LYS A 61 -16.46 -5.02 -1.26
N GLU A 62 -16.35 -4.77 -2.55
CA GLU A 62 -15.91 -5.78 -3.52
C GLU A 62 -14.50 -6.29 -3.21
N LEU A 63 -13.58 -5.38 -2.92
CA LEU A 63 -12.19 -5.67 -2.59
C LEU A 63 -12.08 -6.60 -1.36
N MET A 64 -12.79 -6.26 -0.28
CA MET A 64 -12.75 -7.02 0.97
C MET A 64 -13.52 -8.33 0.89
N SER A 65 -14.48 -8.45 -0.03
CA SER A 65 -15.27 -9.68 -0.22
C SER A 65 -14.61 -10.70 -1.16
N LYS A 66 -13.44 -10.38 -1.74
CA LYS A 66 -12.71 -11.34 -2.60
C LYS A 66 -12.41 -12.63 -1.81
N PRO A 67 -12.54 -13.82 -2.44
CA PRO A 67 -12.18 -15.06 -1.79
C PRO A 67 -10.68 -15.10 -1.46
N LEU A 68 -10.32 -15.88 -0.44
CA LEU A 68 -8.91 -16.14 -0.13
C LEU A 68 -8.27 -16.98 -1.23
N THR A 69 -6.99 -16.73 -1.48
CA THR A 69 -6.17 -17.40 -2.49
C THR A 69 -5.02 -18.17 -1.82
N LYS A 70 -4.27 -18.95 -2.61
CA LYS A 70 -3.09 -19.66 -2.10
C LYS A 70 -2.01 -18.73 -1.54
N GLU A 71 -1.93 -17.50 -2.05
CA GLU A 71 -0.97 -16.49 -1.59
C GLU A 71 -1.34 -15.90 -0.23
N ASP A 72 -2.56 -16.15 0.27
CA ASP A 72 -3.04 -15.68 1.56
C ASP A 72 -2.73 -16.66 2.71
N ILE A 73 -2.25 -17.87 2.39
CA ILE A 73 -1.93 -18.89 3.39
C ILE A 73 -0.81 -18.40 4.31
N GLY A 74 -1.06 -18.46 5.62
CA GLY A 74 -0.10 -18.03 6.65
C GLY A 74 -0.08 -16.52 6.93
N LYS A 75 -0.91 -15.73 6.23
CA LYS A 75 -1.06 -14.29 6.48
C LYS A 75 -2.20 -14.02 7.46
N THR A 76 -2.07 -12.96 8.24
CA THR A 76 -3.19 -12.43 9.05
C THR A 76 -4.20 -11.74 8.15
N THR A 77 -5.44 -11.56 8.65
CA THR A 77 -6.48 -10.80 7.96
C THR A 77 -5.98 -9.40 7.56
N GLU A 78 -5.33 -8.70 8.48
CA GLU A 78 -4.78 -7.37 8.23
C GLU A 78 -3.72 -7.36 7.11
N GLN A 79 -2.81 -8.34 7.09
CA GLN A 79 -1.82 -8.47 6.01
C GLN A 79 -2.48 -8.70 4.65
N ILE A 80 -3.55 -9.49 4.60
CA ILE A 80 -4.33 -9.74 3.39
C ILE A 80 -5.03 -8.45 2.94
N GLU A 81 -5.64 -7.72 3.87
CA GLU A 81 -6.32 -6.45 3.59
C GLU A 81 -5.35 -5.38 3.06
N PHE A 82 -4.17 -5.23 3.68
CA PHE A 82 -3.13 -4.33 3.17
C PHE A 82 -2.68 -4.70 1.76
N ALA A 83 -2.45 -6.00 1.49
CA ALA A 83 -2.06 -6.47 0.17
C ALA A 83 -3.14 -6.19 -0.88
N ARG A 84 -4.41 -6.41 -0.52
CA ARG A 84 -5.57 -6.11 -1.40
C ARG A 84 -5.69 -4.62 -1.70
N ILE A 85 -5.58 -3.77 -0.68
CA ILE A 85 -5.61 -2.30 -0.83
C ILE A 85 -4.48 -1.85 -1.75
N TYR A 86 -3.25 -2.34 -1.50
CA TYR A 86 -2.09 -2.01 -2.34
C TYR A 86 -2.33 -2.40 -3.81
N ALA A 87 -2.75 -3.65 -4.05
CA ALA A 87 -3.02 -4.15 -5.40
C ALA A 87 -4.10 -3.34 -6.11
N TYR A 88 -5.23 -3.04 -5.44
CA TYR A 88 -6.31 -2.23 -5.99
C TYR A 88 -5.81 -0.84 -6.40
N LEU A 89 -5.07 -0.15 -5.53
CA LEU A 89 -4.57 1.19 -5.81
C LEU A 89 -3.60 1.19 -6.99
N LYS A 90 -2.77 0.15 -7.12
CA LYS A 90 -1.84 -0.03 -8.24
C LYS A 90 -2.58 -0.31 -9.55
N GLU A 91 -3.51 -1.24 -9.56
CA GLU A 91 -4.32 -1.60 -10.74
C GLU A 91 -5.13 -0.41 -11.28
N ASN A 92 -5.57 0.48 -10.39
CA ASN A 92 -6.31 1.69 -10.74
C ASN A 92 -5.42 2.92 -10.97
N GLY A 93 -4.09 2.77 -11.00
CA GLY A 93 -3.14 3.86 -11.27
C GLY A 93 -3.09 4.97 -10.22
N GLN A 94 -3.64 4.73 -9.02
CA GLN A 94 -3.57 5.69 -7.91
C GLN A 94 -2.18 5.72 -7.26
N ILE A 95 -1.43 4.63 -7.39
CA ILE A 95 -0.01 4.52 -7.04
C ILE A 95 0.76 3.91 -8.21
N VAL A 96 2.06 4.22 -8.30
CA VAL A 96 2.86 4.02 -9.53
C VAL A 96 3.84 2.83 -9.43
N ILE A 97 3.98 2.23 -8.24
CA ILE A 97 5.02 1.24 -7.92
C ILE A 97 4.43 -0.15 -7.70
#